data_AF-A0AAU5HNM1-F1
#
_entry.id   AF-A0AAU5HNM1-F1
#
_cell.length_a   1.000
_cell.length_b   1.000
_cell.length_c   1.000
_cell.angle_alpha   90.00
_cell.angle_beta   90.00
_cell.angle_gamma   90.00
#
_symmetry.space_group_name_H-M   'P 1'
#
loop_
_entity.id
_entity.type
_entity.pdbx_description
1 polymer ?
#
loop_
_entity_poly.entity_id
_entity_poly.type
_entity_poly.pdbx_seq_one_letter_code
_entity_poly.pdbx_strand_id
1 'polypeptide(L)'
;MADPTRDTTAGRVYNDLRNLARRTSRSTDEIMVEYVLERFLYRLAASPLGREHFVLKGGLLLAQFGARRMTRDIDILGRSFPGTETETETVHRIAAIAATGIDDGVVFDPATLKTVPIRRRCATLLRSGRCPEATGKSRRSPAARADRARRGARVGQGVAGRGHEGRPRHGRRRTGQR
;
A
#
# COMPACT_ATOMS: atom_id res chain seq x y z
N MET A 1 11.94 -16.97 7.60
CA MET A 1 12.03 -15.93 6.55
C MET A 1 13.15 -15.02 6.98
N ALA A 2 14.24 -14.94 6.22
CA ALA A 2 15.41 -14.14 6.62
C ALA A 2 15.02 -12.65 6.74
N ASP A 3 15.59 -11.94 7.70
CA ASP A 3 15.41 -10.49 7.79
C ASP A 3 15.95 -9.84 6.51
N PRO A 4 15.26 -8.84 5.94
CA PRO A 4 15.77 -8.14 4.79
C PRO A 4 17.08 -7.42 5.15
N THR A 5 18.04 -7.50 4.25
CA THR A 5 19.34 -6.84 4.36
C THR A 5 19.17 -5.31 4.34
N ARG A 6 20.09 -4.56 4.96
CA ARG A 6 20.08 -3.08 5.00
C ARG A 6 20.75 -2.42 3.78
N ASP A 7 21.11 -3.21 2.78
CA ASP A 7 21.68 -2.76 1.51
C ASP A 7 20.68 -1.94 0.68
N THR A 8 19.41 -2.30 0.71
CA THR A 8 18.31 -1.60 0.01
C THR A 8 17.58 -0.59 0.91
N THR A 9 17.00 0.45 0.31
CA THR A 9 16.13 1.42 1.03
C THR A 9 14.94 0.70 1.67
N ALA A 10 14.28 -0.19 0.91
CA ALA A 10 13.24 -1.10 1.39
C ALA A 10 13.63 -1.86 2.66
N GLY A 11 14.80 -2.50 2.67
CA GLY A 11 15.28 -3.27 3.80
C GLY A 11 15.64 -2.41 5.01
N ARG A 12 16.23 -1.22 4.80
CA ARG A 12 16.45 -0.24 5.88
C ARG A 12 15.14 0.19 6.53
N VAL A 13 14.19 0.66 5.73
CA VAL A 13 12.88 1.12 6.18
C VAL A 13 12.14 0.01 6.93
N TYR A 14 12.08 -1.20 6.38
CA TYR A 14 11.44 -2.35 7.05
C TYR A 14 12.03 -2.61 8.44
N ASN A 15 13.36 -2.67 8.54
CA ASN A 15 14.04 -2.93 9.79
C ASN A 15 13.84 -1.79 10.80
N ASP A 16 13.83 -0.54 10.33
CA ASP A 16 13.64 0.64 11.18
C ASP A 16 12.21 0.69 11.74
N LEU A 17 11.20 0.38 10.93
CA LEU A 17 9.80 0.25 11.35
C LEU A 17 9.58 -0.91 12.32
N ARG A 18 10.23 -2.05 12.08
CA ARG A 18 10.19 -3.19 13.01
C ARG A 18 10.82 -2.85 14.36
N ASN A 19 11.93 -2.12 14.35
CA ASN A 19 12.58 -1.64 15.58
C ASN A 19 11.73 -0.59 16.29
N LEU A 20 11.06 0.30 15.53
CA LEU A 20 10.11 1.25 16.09
C LEU A 20 8.96 0.54 16.81
N ALA A 21 8.34 -0.45 16.17
CA ALA A 21 7.26 -1.24 16.77
C ALA A 21 7.66 -1.89 18.11
N ARG A 22 8.90 -2.42 18.18
CA ARG A 22 9.47 -2.99 19.42
C ARG A 22 9.64 -1.94 20.51
N ARG A 23 10.17 -0.75 20.18
CA ARG A 23 10.40 0.33 21.15
C ARG A 23 9.11 0.93 21.68
N THR A 24 8.07 0.99 20.84
CA THR A 24 6.78 1.57 21.20
C THR A 24 5.77 0.54 21.72
N SER A 25 6.17 -0.73 21.86
CA SER A 25 5.27 -1.84 22.22
C SER A 25 4.01 -1.92 21.36
N ARG A 26 4.11 -1.54 20.07
CA ARG A 26 3.02 -1.59 19.08
C ARG A 26 3.22 -2.79 18.16
N SER A 27 2.15 -3.22 17.50
CA SER A 27 2.27 -4.32 16.54
C SER A 27 3.05 -3.87 15.29
N THR A 28 3.90 -4.74 14.75
CA THR A 28 4.67 -4.43 13.53
C THR A 28 3.76 -4.18 12.34
N ASP A 29 2.70 -4.98 12.19
CA ASP A 29 1.69 -4.81 11.14
C ASP A 29 1.03 -3.42 11.19
N GLU A 30 0.74 -2.89 12.37
CA GLU A 30 0.13 -1.57 12.54
C GLU A 30 1.06 -0.44 12.11
N ILE A 31 2.32 -0.47 12.55
CA ILE A 31 3.35 0.52 12.15
C ILE A 31 3.60 0.46 10.64
N MET A 32 3.61 -0.74 10.05
CA MET A 32 3.78 -0.88 8.60
C MET A 32 2.61 -0.34 7.81
N VAL A 33 1.37 -0.59 8.27
CA VAL A 33 0.18 -0.03 7.62
C VAL A 33 0.20 1.49 7.72
N GLU A 34 0.40 2.05 8.91
CA GLU A 34 0.55 3.49 9.15
C GLU A 34 1.54 4.11 8.16
N TYR A 35 2.75 3.56 8.08
CA TYR A 35 3.77 4.02 7.16
C TYR A 35 3.31 3.99 5.70
N VAL A 36 2.71 2.88 5.24
CA VAL A 36 2.23 2.77 3.85
C VAL A 36 1.14 3.81 3.54
N LEU A 37 0.23 4.08 4.49
CA LEU A 37 -0.80 5.11 4.30
C LEU A 37 -0.18 6.50 4.19
N GLU A 38 0.79 6.83 5.06
CA GLU A 38 1.55 8.08 4.99
C GLU A 38 2.33 8.21 3.69
N ARG A 39 2.93 7.13 3.19
CA ARG A 39 3.67 7.12 1.92
C ARG A 39 2.75 7.32 0.71
N PHE A 40 1.51 6.86 0.78
CA PHE A 40 0.51 7.20 -0.23
C PHE A 40 0.10 8.68 -0.16
N LEU A 41 -0.16 9.20 1.04
CA LEU A 41 -0.47 10.62 1.23
C LEU A 41 0.67 11.54 0.79
N TYR A 42 1.92 11.12 0.99
CA TYR A 42 3.09 11.84 0.49
C TYR A 42 3.07 11.92 -1.04
N ARG A 43 2.79 10.81 -1.75
CA ARG A 43 2.64 10.81 -3.22
C ARG A 43 1.49 11.71 -3.67
N LEU A 44 0.36 11.66 -2.95
CA LEU A 44 -0.78 12.54 -3.20
C LEU A 44 -0.38 14.01 -3.07
N ALA A 45 0.27 14.39 -1.97
CA ALA A 45 0.73 15.76 -1.74
C ALA A 45 1.84 16.19 -2.71
N ALA A 46 2.70 15.27 -3.17
CA ALA A 46 3.73 15.55 -4.15
C ALA A 46 3.16 15.77 -5.56
N SER A 47 2.03 15.15 -5.90
CA SER A 47 1.38 15.28 -7.19
C SER A 47 0.62 16.62 -7.33
N PRO A 48 0.78 17.37 -8.44
CA PRO A 48 -0.04 18.55 -8.74
C PRO A 48 -1.55 18.24 -8.72
N LEU A 49 -1.95 17.11 -9.33
CA LEU A 49 -3.33 16.64 -9.35
C LEU A 49 -3.87 16.37 -7.94
N GLY A 50 -3.01 15.78 -7.08
CA GLY A 50 -3.32 15.51 -5.69
C GLY A 50 -3.66 16.79 -4.92
N ARG A 51 -2.80 17.81 -5.02
CA ARG A 51 -3.00 19.08 -4.32
C ARG A 51 -4.22 19.85 -4.80
N GLU A 52 -4.50 19.83 -6.10
CA GLU A 52 -5.57 20.61 -6.68
C GLU A 52 -6.95 19.94 -6.55
N HIS A 53 -7.01 18.61 -6.50
CA HIS A 53 -8.29 17.93 -6.61
C HIS A 53 -8.64 16.99 -5.47
N PHE A 54 -7.75 16.77 -4.51
CA PHE A 54 -8.02 15.85 -3.41
C PHE A 54 -7.88 16.53 -2.05
N VAL A 55 -8.83 16.27 -1.16
CA VAL A 55 -8.84 16.78 0.22
C VAL A 55 -8.88 15.60 1.18
N LEU A 56 -7.86 15.49 2.03
CA LEU A 56 -7.81 14.48 3.09
C LEU A 56 -8.89 14.76 4.14
N LYS A 57 -9.57 13.70 4.58
CA LYS A 57 -10.58 13.74 5.63
C LYS A 57 -10.53 12.48 6.50
N GLY A 58 -11.48 12.35 7.42
CA GLY A 58 -11.78 11.10 8.09
C GLY A 58 -10.77 10.67 9.16
N GLY A 59 -10.67 9.36 9.37
CA GLY A 59 -10.01 8.78 10.54
C GLY A 59 -8.51 9.04 10.61
N LEU A 60 -7.82 8.96 9.46
CA LEU A 60 -6.37 9.15 9.39
C LEU A 60 -5.97 10.59 9.74
N LEU A 61 -6.72 11.58 9.26
CA LEU A 61 -6.54 12.98 9.63
C LEU A 61 -6.69 13.18 11.15
N LEU A 62 -7.77 12.63 11.73
CA LEU A 62 -8.03 12.80 13.16
C LEU A 62 -7.04 12.03 14.05
N ALA A 63 -6.47 10.93 13.56
CA ALA A 63 -5.42 10.19 14.26
C ALA A 63 -4.15 11.03 14.43
N GLN A 64 -3.81 11.88 13.45
CA GLN A 64 -2.65 12.79 13.54
C GLN A 64 -2.76 13.80 14.68
N PHE A 65 -3.98 14.15 15.09
CA PHE A 65 -4.25 15.04 16.23
C PHE A 65 -4.48 14.29 17.55
N GLY A 66 -4.25 12.97 17.59
CA GLY A 66 -4.52 12.14 18.76
C GLY A 66 -6.02 12.01 19.10
N ALA A 67 -6.91 12.50 18.25
CA ALA A 67 -8.35 12.54 18.50
C ALA A 67 -9.05 11.22 18.17
N ARG A 68 -8.39 10.32 17.43
CA ARG A 68 -8.88 8.97 17.12
C ARG A 68 -7.73 7.95 17.07
N ARG A 69 -8.07 6.67 17.27
CA ARG A 69 -7.16 5.57 16.97
C ARG A 69 -6.81 5.54 15.49
N MET A 70 -5.64 5.02 15.17
CA MET A 70 -5.22 4.82 13.78
C MET A 70 -6.20 3.90 13.03
N THR A 71 -6.45 4.24 11.77
CA THR A 71 -7.28 3.47 10.83
C THR A 71 -6.41 2.83 9.74
N ARG A 72 -6.94 1.81 9.08
CA ARG A 72 -6.31 1.20 7.89
C ARG A 72 -6.80 1.85 6.58
N ASP A 73 -7.73 2.79 6.68
CA ASP A 73 -8.40 3.42 5.56
C ASP A 73 -7.93 4.87 5.38
N ILE A 74 -7.86 5.32 4.12
CA ILE A 74 -7.65 6.74 3.78
C ILE A 74 -8.96 7.28 3.21
N ASP A 75 -9.55 8.26 3.90
CA ASP A 75 -10.72 8.95 3.40
C ASP A 75 -10.30 10.23 2.67
N ILE A 76 -10.60 10.32 1.38
CA ILE A 76 -10.28 11.49 0.56
C ILE A 76 -11.56 11.96 -0.14
N LEU A 77 -11.75 13.27 -0.24
CA LEU A 77 -12.77 13.89 -1.07
C LEU A 77 -12.14 14.35 -2.39
N GLY A 78 -12.65 13.86 -3.51
CA GLY A 78 -12.36 14.43 -4.82
C GLY A 78 -13.16 15.72 -5.03
N ARG A 79 -12.49 16.81 -5.40
CA ARG A 79 -13.09 18.07 -5.84
C ARG A 79 -13.41 17.98 -7.32
N SER A 80 -14.41 18.75 -7.76
CA SER A 80 -14.84 18.71 -9.15
C SER A 80 -13.68 18.98 -10.10
N PHE A 81 -13.49 18.06 -11.02
CA PHE A 81 -12.56 18.17 -12.13
C PHE A 81 -13.32 18.76 -13.34
N PRO A 82 -12.71 19.64 -14.13
CA PRO A 82 -13.33 20.08 -15.38
C PRO A 82 -13.50 18.88 -16.34
N GLY A 83 -14.75 18.46 -16.59
CA GLY A 83 -15.11 17.35 -17.48
C GLY A 83 -16.18 16.40 -16.91
N THR A 84 -16.53 15.35 -17.66
CA THR A 84 -17.39 14.24 -17.18
C THR A 84 -16.57 13.34 -16.26
N GLU A 85 -16.80 13.45 -14.95
CA GLU A 85 -16.19 12.57 -13.95
C GLU A 85 -16.74 11.16 -14.06
N THR A 86 -15.95 10.28 -14.69
CA THR A 86 -16.22 8.84 -14.66
C THR A 86 -15.44 8.19 -13.52
N GLU A 87 -15.98 7.09 -13.00
CA GLU A 87 -15.29 6.23 -12.03
C GLU A 87 -13.91 5.82 -12.56
N THR A 88 -13.85 5.43 -13.83
CA THR A 88 -12.62 5.03 -14.55
C THR A 88 -11.54 6.12 -14.50
N GLU A 89 -11.92 7.38 -14.74
CA GLU A 89 -10.98 8.49 -14.73
C GLU A 89 -10.41 8.75 -13.33
N THR A 90 -11.24 8.60 -12.28
CA THR A 90 -10.78 8.71 -10.89
C THR A 90 -9.75 7.63 -10.56
N VAL A 91 -9.98 6.40 -11.03
CA VAL A 91 -9.03 5.28 -10.85
C VAL A 91 -7.72 5.55 -11.55
N HIS A 92 -7.74 6.02 -12.79
CA HIS A 92 -6.52 6.33 -13.53
C HIS A 92 -5.67 7.39 -12.82
N ARG A 93 -6.29 8.41 -12.23
CA ARG A 93 -5.59 9.43 -11.46
C ARG A 93 -4.97 8.87 -10.19
N ILE A 94 -5.71 8.07 -9.43
CA ILE A 94 -5.19 7.41 -8.23
C ILE A 94 -4.03 6.46 -8.59
N ALA A 95 -4.15 5.72 -9.69
CA ALA A 95 -3.10 4.85 -10.22
C ALA A 95 -1.84 5.64 -10.58
N ALA A 96 -2.00 6.79 -11.25
CA ALA A 96 -0.88 7.66 -11.60
C ALA A 96 -0.17 8.21 -10.34
N ILE A 97 -0.92 8.61 -9.32
CA ILE A 97 -0.36 9.05 -8.04
C ILE A 97 0.41 7.91 -7.37
N ALA A 98 -0.17 6.71 -7.30
CA ALA A 98 0.46 5.54 -6.71
C ALA A 98 1.76 5.14 -7.42
N ALA A 99 1.81 5.30 -8.75
CA ALA A 99 2.97 5.02 -9.58
C ALA A 99 4.11 6.05 -9.47
N THR A 100 3.93 7.13 -8.70
CA THR A 100 4.99 8.14 -8.52
C THR A 100 6.23 7.49 -7.89
N GLY A 101 7.35 7.55 -8.61
CA GLY A 101 8.62 6.96 -8.23
C GLY A 101 9.27 7.74 -7.08
N ILE A 102 9.20 7.18 -5.87
CA ILE A 102 9.78 7.77 -4.66
C ILE A 102 10.53 6.65 -3.95
N ASP A 103 11.82 6.86 -3.66
CA ASP A 103 12.64 5.89 -2.95
C ASP A 103 12.37 5.94 -1.44
N ASP A 104 11.21 5.40 -1.04
CA ASP A 104 10.76 5.31 0.35
C ASP A 104 10.54 3.87 0.81
N GLY A 105 11.02 2.90 0.03
CA GLY A 105 10.88 1.48 0.30
C GLY A 105 9.47 0.93 0.11
N VAL A 106 8.51 1.71 -0.42
CA VAL A 106 7.15 1.25 -0.73
C VAL A 106 6.94 1.24 -2.25
N VAL A 107 6.45 0.11 -2.75
CA VAL A 107 6.04 -0.05 -4.15
C VAL A 107 4.54 -0.28 -4.18
N PHE A 108 3.81 0.61 -4.83
CA PHE A 108 2.40 0.42 -5.13
C PHE A 108 2.27 -0.22 -6.52
N ASP A 109 1.45 -1.26 -6.62
CA ASP A 109 1.13 -1.89 -7.90
C ASP A 109 -0.22 -1.36 -8.42
N PRO A 110 -0.23 -0.37 -9.33
CA PRO A 110 -1.46 0.23 -9.83
C PRO A 110 -2.33 -0.77 -10.60
N ALA A 111 -1.77 -1.85 -11.16
CA ALA A 111 -2.52 -2.87 -11.88
C ALA A 111 -3.45 -3.68 -10.96
N THR A 112 -3.24 -3.60 -9.64
CA THR A 112 -4.05 -4.29 -8.63
C THR A 112 -5.19 -3.46 -8.06
N LEU A 113 -5.33 -2.19 -8.48
CA LEU A 113 -6.40 -1.32 -8.03
C LEU A 113 -7.77 -1.86 -8.42
N LYS A 114 -8.70 -1.82 -7.48
CA LYS A 114 -10.09 -2.24 -7.66
C LYS A 114 -11.01 -1.16 -7.14
N THR A 115 -12.09 -0.91 -7.86
CA THR A 115 -13.17 -0.06 -7.37
C THR A 115 -14.39 -0.87 -7.01
N VAL A 116 -15.10 -0.37 -6.00
CA VAL A 116 -16.39 -0.89 -5.61
C VAL A 116 -17.28 0.32 -5.40
N PRO A 117 -18.43 0.42 -6.10
CA PRO A 117 -19.37 1.50 -5.86
C PRO A 117 -19.92 1.39 -4.43
N ILE A 118 -19.80 2.46 -3.66
CA ILE A 118 -20.42 2.55 -2.33
C ILE A 118 -21.92 2.75 -2.56
N ARG A 119 -22.66 1.65 -2.67
CA ARG A 119 -24.10 1.67 -2.91
C ARG A 119 -24.81 2.30 -1.71
N ARG A 120 -25.46 3.45 -1.92
CA ARG A 120 -26.29 4.14 -0.92
C ARG A 120 -27.56 3.33 -0.62
N ARG A 121 -27.52 2.36 0.31
CA ARG A 121 -28.73 1.73 0.89
C ARG A 121 -29.31 2.59 2.05
N CYS A 122 -29.55 3.87 1.83
CA CYS A 122 -30.12 4.74 2.87
C CYS A 122 -31.04 5.85 2.34
N ALA A 123 -31.76 5.62 1.23
CA ALA A 123 -32.68 6.62 0.69
C ALA A 123 -34.00 6.03 0.18
N THR A 124 -34.60 5.05 0.88
CA THR A 124 -36.04 4.77 0.70
C THR A 124 -36.59 4.04 1.93
N LEU A 125 -36.86 4.76 3.03
CA LEU A 125 -37.74 4.30 4.10
C LEU A 125 -38.07 5.46 5.05
N LEU A 126 -38.70 6.51 4.51
CA LEU A 126 -39.39 7.53 5.31
C LEU A 126 -40.79 7.87 4.75
N ARG A 127 -41.41 6.98 3.96
CA ARG A 127 -42.82 7.18 3.53
C ARG A 127 -43.77 5.99 3.65
N SER A 128 -43.30 4.85 4.14
CA SER A 128 -44.21 3.77 4.55
C SER A 128 -43.58 3.07 5.74
N GLY A 129 -44.08 3.34 6.94
CA GLY A 129 -43.60 2.77 8.21
C GLY A 129 -43.82 1.26 8.30
N ARG A 130 -43.16 0.48 7.46
CA ARG A 130 -43.12 -0.99 7.48
C ARG A 130 -41.71 -1.44 7.07
N CYS A 131 -40.89 -1.75 8.07
CA CYS A 131 -39.79 -2.69 7.90
C CYS A 131 -40.41 -4.10 7.79
N PRO A 132 -40.17 -4.87 6.72
CA PRO A 132 -40.47 -6.28 6.75
C PRO A 132 -39.53 -6.97 7.74
N GLU A 133 -40.14 -7.76 8.63
CA GLU A 133 -39.51 -8.47 9.72
C GLU A 133 -38.31 -9.31 9.28
N ALA A 134 -37.24 -9.23 10.08
CA ALA A 134 -36.14 -10.16 10.04
C ALA A 134 -36.60 -11.51 10.62
N THR A 135 -37.05 -12.43 9.77
CA THR A 135 -37.20 -13.85 10.12
C THR A 135 -35.95 -14.61 9.69
N GLY A 136 -35.24 -15.16 10.68
CA GLY A 136 -34.08 -16.02 10.44
C GLY A 136 -33.05 -16.07 11.57
N LYS A 137 -33.47 -16.18 12.84
CA LYS A 137 -32.60 -16.71 13.89
C LYS A 137 -32.45 -18.22 13.66
N SER A 138 -31.24 -18.72 13.39
CA SER A 138 -30.85 -20.04 13.87
C SER A 138 -29.46 -19.96 14.52
N ARG A 139 -29.30 -20.75 15.58
CA ARG A 139 -28.31 -20.61 16.65
C ARG A 139 -26.97 -21.30 16.27
N ARG A 140 -25.88 -20.72 16.77
CA ARG A 140 -24.53 -21.27 17.15
C ARG A 140 -24.43 -22.81 17.30
N SER A 141 -23.33 -23.56 17.07
CA SER A 141 -21.85 -23.33 16.98
C SER A 141 -21.17 -24.58 16.28
N PRO A 142 -19.89 -24.96 16.51
CA PRO A 142 -18.65 -24.52 15.83
C PRO A 142 -17.80 -25.67 15.21
N ALA A 143 -17.16 -25.51 14.05
CA ALA A 143 -15.97 -26.29 13.63
C ALA A 143 -15.37 -25.77 12.31
N ALA A 144 -14.07 -26.04 12.10
CA ALA A 144 -13.22 -25.79 10.92
C ALA A 144 -12.73 -24.32 10.76
N ARG A 145 -11.60 -23.92 11.34
CA ARG A 145 -10.20 -24.14 10.89
C ARG A 145 -9.97 -23.78 9.41
N ALA A 146 -9.16 -22.73 9.24
CA ALA A 146 -8.18 -22.44 8.19
C ALA A 146 -8.61 -22.54 6.71
N ASP A 147 -8.54 -21.44 5.97
CA ASP A 147 -7.33 -21.21 5.16
C ASP A 147 -7.23 -19.74 4.68
N ARG A 148 -6.01 -19.41 4.30
CA ARG A 148 -5.34 -18.12 4.19
C ARG A 148 -5.34 -17.67 2.72
N ALA A 149 -5.67 -16.41 2.44
CA ALA A 149 -5.25 -15.76 1.21
C ALA A 149 -5.00 -14.26 1.43
N ARG A 150 -3.86 -13.95 2.06
CA ARG A 150 -3.25 -12.61 2.00
C ARG A 150 -2.62 -12.46 0.61
N ARG A 151 -3.14 -11.55 -0.22
CA ARG A 151 -2.38 -10.98 -1.35
C ARG A 151 -2.15 -9.51 -1.02
N GLY A 152 -0.97 -9.25 -0.47
CA GLY A 152 -0.49 -7.92 -0.12
C GLY A 152 0.28 -7.29 -1.26
N ALA A 153 0.28 -5.95 -1.25
CA ALA A 153 1.31 -5.15 -1.89
C ALA A 153 2.69 -5.67 -1.48
N ARG A 154 3.57 -5.86 -2.45
CA ARG A 154 4.94 -6.34 -2.23
C ARG A 154 5.90 -5.19 -2.43
N VAL A 155 6.88 -5.12 -1.54
CA VAL A 155 8.08 -4.33 -1.74
C VAL A 155 8.96 -5.09 -2.73
N GLY A 156 9.26 -4.48 -3.88
CA GLY A 156 10.02 -5.09 -4.97
C GLY A 156 11.50 -5.31 -4.61
N GLN A 157 12.05 -6.47 -4.97
CA GLN A 157 13.48 -6.78 -4.92
C GLN A 157 14.04 -6.75 -6.36
N GLY A 158 15.00 -5.86 -6.62
CA GLY A 158 15.76 -5.81 -7.87
C GLY A 158 16.79 -6.93 -7.93
N VAL A 159 16.90 -7.59 -9.08
CA VAL A 159 17.85 -8.66 -9.36
C VAL A 159 19.17 -8.05 -9.81
N ALA A 160 20.22 -8.17 -9.00
CA ALA A 160 21.59 -7.80 -9.39
C ALA A 160 22.27 -8.94 -10.15
N GLY A 161 22.82 -8.62 -11.33
CA GLY A 161 23.49 -9.54 -12.25
C GLY A 161 24.78 -10.14 -11.69
N ARG A 162 25.07 -11.38 -12.07
CA ARG A 162 26.32 -12.07 -11.77
C ARG A 162 27.37 -11.68 -12.81
N GLY A 163 28.43 -11.02 -12.35
CA GLY A 163 29.67 -10.81 -13.10
C GLY A 163 30.46 -12.10 -13.27
N HIS A 164 30.99 -12.31 -14.47
CA HIS A 164 31.92 -13.38 -14.81
C HIS A 164 33.35 -12.83 -14.63
N GLU A 165 34.05 -13.25 -13.56
CA GLU A 165 35.49 -13.04 -13.42
C GLU A 165 36.25 -14.15 -14.17
N GLY A 166 36.91 -13.79 -15.27
CA GLY A 166 37.89 -14.63 -15.96
C GLY A 166 39.31 -14.28 -15.52
N ARG A 167 39.94 -15.16 -14.73
CA ARG A 167 41.38 -15.06 -14.38
C ARG A 167 42.26 -15.51 -15.56
N PRO A 168 43.39 -14.84 -15.85
CA PRO A 168 44.34 -15.31 -16.87
C PRO A 168 45.30 -16.36 -16.29
N ARG A 169 45.55 -17.43 -17.05
CA ARG A 169 46.61 -18.41 -16.76
C ARG A 169 47.86 -18.11 -17.60
N HIS A 170 48.99 -18.04 -16.90
CA HIS A 170 50.35 -17.96 -17.43
C HIS A 170 50.67 -19.08 -18.44
N GLY A 171 51.25 -18.70 -19.58
CA GLY A 171 52.00 -19.58 -20.48
C GLY A 171 53.42 -19.03 -20.67
N ARG A 172 54.42 -19.81 -20.30
CA ARG A 172 55.86 -19.55 -20.48
C ARG A 172 56.34 -20.01 -21.87
N ARG A 173 57.53 -19.48 -22.23
CA ARG A 173 58.60 -19.97 -23.15
C ARG A 173 58.59 -19.27 -24.52
N ARG A 174 59.57 -18.40 -24.82
CA ARG A 174 61.02 -18.58 -25.15
C ARG A 174 61.23 -18.87 -26.65
N THR A 175 62.37 -18.35 -27.15
CA THR A 175 63.00 -18.43 -28.48
C THR A 175 62.42 -17.44 -29.51
N GLY A 176 63.18 -16.64 -30.25
CA GLY A 176 64.63 -16.50 -30.43
C GLY A 176 64.90 -15.92 -31.82
N GLN A 177 65.93 -15.08 -31.92
CA GLN A 177 66.71 -14.74 -33.11
C GLN A 177 66.15 -13.84 -34.23
N ARG A 178 66.97 -12.79 -34.47
CA ARG A 178 67.23 -11.98 -35.67
C ARG A 178 66.27 -10.84 -35.99
#